data_AF-A0A7M3LVJ0-F1
#
_entry.id   AF-A0A7M3LVJ0-F1
#
_cell.length_a   1.000
_cell.length_b   1.000
_cell.length_c   1.000
_cell.angle_alpha   90.00
_cell.angle_beta   90.00
_cell.angle_gamma   90.00
#
_symmetry.space_group_name_H-M   'P 1'
#
loop_
_entity.id
_entity.type
_entity.pdbx_description
1 polymer ?
#
loop_
_entity_poly.entity_id
_entity_poly.type
_entity_poly.pdbx_seq_one_letter_code
_entity_poly.pdbx_strand_id
1 'polypeptide(L)'
;MHGIPDKYTEARTRHIAAHEAEEHGTAAARQEPETTGRHTVDSITSDQLDDLQDRLQRAEAERDAAYRERAHLVAYLASRYLSHIGHTDPDAPDWPVVIVETPAGQMSWHIAERDLELFGHVRPTSEGLTGWDGHTTEEKYARLIDLTAARAAEGGDR
;
A
#
# COMPACT_ATOMS: atom_id res chain seq x y z
N MET A 1 -16.38 27.15 -20.43
CA MET A 1 -15.61 26.42 -19.38
C MET A 1 -16.18 25.02 -19.29
N HIS A 2 -15.57 24.06 -19.98
CA HIS A 2 -16.01 22.67 -19.98
C HIS A 2 -15.41 21.96 -18.78
N GLY A 3 -16.26 21.52 -17.84
CA GLY A 3 -15.86 20.66 -16.73
C GLY A 3 -15.40 19.31 -17.26
N ILE A 4 -14.26 18.84 -16.77
CA ILE A 4 -13.71 17.52 -17.10
C ILE A 4 -14.66 16.45 -16.51
N PRO A 5 -15.09 15.42 -17.27
CA PRO A 5 -16.09 14.48 -16.79
C PRO A 5 -15.58 13.60 -15.64
N ASP A 6 -16.43 13.48 -14.64
CA ASP A 6 -16.29 12.71 -13.40
C ASP A 6 -16.40 11.18 -13.65
N LYS A 7 -15.42 10.62 -14.35
CA LYS A 7 -15.24 9.15 -14.44
C LYS A 7 -14.25 8.60 -13.41
N TYR A 8 -13.58 9.50 -12.70
CA TYR A 8 -12.49 9.15 -11.79
C TYR A 8 -12.97 8.97 -10.35
N THR A 9 -14.11 9.55 -9.93
CA THR A 9 -14.55 9.51 -8.52
C THR A 9 -15.12 8.15 -8.11
N GLU A 10 -15.89 7.47 -8.96
CA GLU A 10 -16.40 6.12 -8.65
C GLU A 10 -15.33 5.02 -8.73
N ALA A 11 -14.33 5.18 -9.60
CA ALA A 11 -13.14 4.34 -9.63
C ALA A 11 -12.22 4.61 -8.42
N ARG A 12 -12.20 5.86 -7.93
CA ARG A 12 -11.46 6.35 -6.75
C ARG A 12 -11.83 5.58 -5.49
N THR A 13 -13.13 5.44 -5.23
CA THR A 13 -13.63 4.81 -3.99
C THR A 13 -13.43 3.30 -4.00
N ARG A 14 -13.56 2.65 -5.17
CA ARG A 14 -13.38 1.19 -5.30
C ARG A 14 -11.93 0.74 -5.16
N HIS A 15 -10.97 1.55 -5.58
CA HIS A 15 -9.55 1.21 -5.52
C HIS A 15 -8.98 1.34 -4.09
N ILE A 16 -9.43 2.33 -3.33
CA ILE A 16 -9.00 2.56 -1.94
C ILE A 16 -9.46 1.43 -1.01
N ALA A 17 -10.72 0.98 -1.13
CA ALA A 17 -11.28 -0.11 -0.31
C ALA A 17 -10.62 -1.48 -0.55
N ALA A 18 -10.04 -1.72 -1.73
CA ALA A 18 -9.31 -2.97 -1.99
C ALA A 18 -7.97 -3.04 -1.24
N HIS A 19 -7.37 -1.88 -0.95
CA HIS A 19 -6.06 -1.77 -0.30
C HIS A 19 -6.15 -1.93 1.24
N GLU A 20 -7.34 -1.71 1.83
CA GLU A 20 -7.64 -1.96 3.25
C GLU A 20 -7.43 -3.43 3.66
N ALA A 21 -7.76 -4.37 2.77
CA ALA A 21 -7.65 -5.80 3.03
C ALA A 21 -6.20 -6.32 2.99
N GLU A 22 -5.27 -5.55 2.40
CA GLU A 22 -3.88 -5.96 2.18
C GLU A 22 -2.90 -5.32 3.18
N GLU A 23 -3.22 -4.16 3.75
CA GLU A 23 -2.32 -3.47 4.70
C GLU A 23 -2.63 -3.70 6.20
N HIS A 24 -3.84 -4.12 6.57
CA HIS A 24 -4.21 -4.32 7.99
C HIS A 24 -4.84 -5.67 8.32
N GLY A 25 -4.81 -6.65 7.41
CA GLY A 25 -5.43 -7.97 7.67
C GLY A 25 -6.90 -7.86 8.10
N THR A 26 -7.59 -6.77 7.76
CA THR A 26 -9.00 -6.57 8.09
C THR A 26 -9.84 -7.12 6.95
N ALA A 27 -10.39 -8.31 7.20
CA ALA A 27 -11.34 -8.97 6.32
C ALA A 27 -12.65 -8.15 6.23
N ALA A 28 -12.74 -7.22 5.27
CA ALA A 28 -14.01 -6.61 4.88
C ALA A 28 -14.31 -6.94 3.41
N ALA A 29 -15.23 -7.90 3.24
CA ALA A 29 -15.96 -8.24 2.03
C ALA A 29 -15.16 -8.20 0.71
N ARG A 30 -14.16 -9.09 0.60
CA ARG A 30 -13.97 -9.77 -0.69
C ARG A 30 -15.36 -10.24 -1.11
N GLN A 31 -15.80 -9.93 -2.34
CA GLN A 31 -16.71 -10.86 -2.99
C GLN A 31 -16.02 -12.21 -2.83
N GLU A 32 -16.57 -13.08 -1.98
CA GLU A 32 -16.05 -14.43 -1.89
C GLU A 32 -15.96 -14.88 -3.34
N PRO A 33 -14.75 -15.21 -3.85
CA PRO A 33 -14.73 -15.91 -5.12
C PRO A 33 -15.68 -17.07 -4.90
N GLU A 34 -16.74 -17.16 -5.72
CA GLU A 34 -17.70 -18.27 -5.67
C GLU A 34 -16.89 -19.48 -5.29
N THR A 35 -17.12 -19.99 -4.07
CA THR A 35 -16.20 -20.92 -3.44
C THR A 35 -16.15 -22.09 -4.39
N THR A 36 -15.08 -22.16 -5.19
CA THR A 36 -14.88 -23.27 -6.11
C THR A 36 -14.89 -24.46 -5.18
N GLY A 37 -15.93 -25.29 -5.32
CA GLY A 37 -16.41 -26.13 -4.23
C GLY A 37 -15.27 -26.83 -3.51
N ARG A 38 -15.32 -26.88 -2.17
CA ARG A 38 -14.26 -27.43 -1.31
C ARG A 38 -13.60 -28.66 -1.95
N HIS A 39 -12.38 -28.49 -2.44
CA HIS A 39 -11.56 -29.61 -2.92
C HIS A 39 -11.03 -30.37 -1.71
N THR A 40 -11.19 -31.69 -1.71
CA THR A 40 -10.53 -32.56 -0.72
C THR A 40 -9.19 -33.01 -1.28
N VAL A 41 -8.23 -33.31 -0.41
CA VAL A 41 -6.91 -33.83 -0.82
C VAL A 41 -7.06 -35.07 -1.71
N ASP A 42 -8.04 -35.93 -1.42
CA ASP A 42 -8.35 -37.14 -2.20
C ASP A 42 -8.87 -36.86 -3.62
N SER A 43 -9.23 -35.61 -3.94
CA SER A 43 -9.80 -35.20 -5.23
C SER A 43 -8.82 -34.42 -6.12
N ILE A 44 -7.59 -34.17 -5.65
CA ILE A 44 -6.56 -33.42 -6.36
C ILE A 44 -5.52 -34.41 -6.91
N THR A 45 -5.28 -34.38 -8.22
CA THR A 45 -4.18 -35.13 -8.83
C THR A 45 -2.84 -34.42 -8.61
N SER A 46 -1.73 -35.14 -8.75
CA SER A 46 -0.39 -34.52 -8.69
C SER A 46 -0.25 -33.36 -9.69
N ASP A 47 -0.70 -33.54 -10.94
CA ASP A 47 -0.67 -32.47 -11.95
C ASP A 47 -1.48 -31.23 -11.55
N GLN A 48 -2.61 -31.41 -10.86
CA GLN A 48 -3.41 -30.29 -10.35
C GLN A 48 -2.74 -29.60 -9.16
N LEU A 49 -2.04 -30.36 -8.31
CA LEU A 49 -1.26 -29.79 -7.22
C LEU A 49 -0.10 -28.96 -7.77
N ASP A 50 0.60 -29.46 -8.77
CA ASP A 50 1.71 -28.75 -9.42
C ASP A 50 1.21 -27.45 -10.08
N ASP A 51 0.09 -27.47 -10.81
CA ASP A 51 -0.50 -26.25 -11.38
C ASP A 51 -0.88 -25.22 -10.30
N LEU A 52 -1.45 -25.67 -9.17
CA LEU A 52 -1.79 -24.78 -8.06
C LEU A 52 -0.54 -24.17 -7.42
N GLN A 53 0.54 -24.94 -7.27
CA GLN A 53 1.82 -24.45 -6.77
C GLN A 53 2.43 -23.42 -7.73
N ASP A 54 2.45 -23.71 -9.02
CA ASP A 54 2.95 -22.79 -10.05
C ASP A 54 2.13 -21.49 -10.12
N ARG A 55 0.81 -21.58 -9.94
CA ARG A 55 -0.07 -20.40 -9.89
C ARG A 55 0.16 -19.57 -8.64
N LEU A 56 0.35 -20.21 -7.48
CA LEU A 56 0.64 -19.53 -6.23
C LEU A 56 1.97 -18.78 -6.32
N GLN A 57 3.03 -19.46 -6.78
CA GLN A 57 4.36 -18.85 -6.95
C GLN A 57 4.33 -17.66 -7.90
N ARG A 58 3.59 -17.77 -9.02
CA ARG A 58 3.41 -16.64 -9.94
C ARG A 58 2.69 -15.47 -9.28
N ALA A 59 1.59 -15.72 -8.58
CA ALA A 59 0.84 -14.68 -7.89
C ALA A 59 1.68 -13.99 -6.80
N GLU A 60 2.48 -14.74 -6.04
CA GLU A 60 3.40 -14.20 -5.04
C GLU A 60 4.48 -13.33 -5.69
N ALA A 61 5.07 -13.78 -6.80
CA ALA A 61 6.07 -13.01 -7.53
C ALA A 61 5.50 -11.72 -8.13
N GLU A 62 4.29 -11.76 -8.70
CA GLU A 62 3.58 -10.60 -9.23
C GLU A 62 3.26 -9.58 -8.13
N ARG A 63 2.75 -10.06 -6.98
CA ARG A 63 2.49 -9.24 -5.80
C ARG A 63 3.77 -8.60 -5.26
N ASP A 64 4.85 -9.36 -5.16
CA ASP A 64 6.13 -8.88 -4.65
C ASP A 64 6.75 -7.83 -5.57
N ALA A 65 6.60 -7.99 -6.89
CA ALA A 65 6.99 -6.97 -7.86
C ALA A 65 6.18 -5.67 -7.70
N ALA A 66 4.86 -5.77 -7.52
CA ALA A 66 4.00 -4.61 -7.29
C ALA A 66 4.34 -3.86 -5.99
N TYR A 67 4.61 -4.59 -4.90
CA TYR A 67 5.08 -3.97 -3.65
C TYR A 67 6.41 -3.25 -3.81
N ARG A 68 7.34 -3.81 -4.59
CA ARG A 68 8.63 -3.18 -4.86
C ARG A 68 8.48 -1.91 -5.70
N GLU A 69 7.64 -1.92 -6.73
CA GLU A 69 7.33 -0.71 -7.51
C GLU A 69 6.72 0.38 -6.62
N ARG A 70 5.78 0.03 -5.74
CA ARG A 70 5.22 0.94 -4.75
C ARG A 70 6.31 1.49 -3.81
N ALA A 71 7.20 0.63 -3.33
CA ALA A 71 8.28 1.02 -2.42
C ALA A 71 9.21 2.07 -3.05
N HIS A 72 9.52 1.98 -4.35
CA HIS A 72 10.27 3.03 -5.06
C HIS A 72 9.57 4.39 -5.04
N LEU A 73 8.25 4.43 -5.24
CA LEU A 73 7.48 5.68 -5.21
C LEU A 73 7.42 6.26 -3.79
N VAL A 74 7.25 5.41 -2.78
CA VAL A 74 7.26 5.82 -1.37
C VAL A 74 8.65 6.32 -0.97
N ALA A 75 9.74 5.68 -1.40
CA ALA A 75 11.11 6.12 -1.15
C ALA A 75 11.38 7.51 -1.76
N TYR A 76 10.90 7.76 -2.97
CA TYR A 76 10.95 9.08 -3.60
C TYR A 76 10.09 10.11 -2.83
N LEU A 77 8.90 9.74 -2.37
CA LEU A 77 8.09 10.62 -1.54
C LEU A 77 8.80 10.98 -0.23
N ALA A 78 9.40 9.99 0.43
CA ALA A 78 10.17 10.15 1.66
C ALA A 78 11.45 10.98 1.47
N SER A 79 11.98 11.08 0.25
CA SER A 79 13.10 11.99 -0.03
C SER A 79 12.68 13.45 -0.15
N ARG A 80 11.37 13.74 -0.25
CA ARG A 80 10.80 15.07 -0.50
C ARG A 80 10.26 15.73 0.76
N TYR A 81 9.99 14.94 1.79
CA TYR A 81 9.33 15.36 3.02
C TYR A 81 10.09 14.82 4.24
N LEU A 82 9.77 15.35 5.42
CA LEU A 82 10.27 14.74 6.65
C LEU A 82 9.70 13.34 6.75
N SER A 83 10.57 12.34 6.98
CA SER A 83 10.14 10.96 7.06
C SER A 83 11.00 10.15 8.01
N HIS A 84 10.41 9.12 8.57
CA HIS A 84 11.09 8.17 9.44
C HIS A 84 10.56 6.75 9.22
N ILE A 85 11.37 5.75 9.59
CA ILE A 85 11.04 4.34 9.40
C ILE A 85 11.32 3.52 10.67
N GLY A 86 10.40 2.63 11.03
CA GLY A 86 10.59 1.69 12.13
C GLY A 86 9.44 0.72 12.31
N HIS A 87 9.63 -0.28 13.18
CA HIS A 87 8.60 -1.26 13.54
C HIS A 87 7.65 -0.65 14.58
N THR A 88 6.72 0.19 14.12
CA THR A 88 5.81 0.96 14.98
C THR A 88 4.40 0.38 15.06
N ASP A 89 4.08 -0.60 14.22
CA ASP A 89 2.79 -1.28 14.22
C ASP A 89 2.86 -2.55 15.07
N PRO A 90 2.18 -2.61 16.23
CA PRO A 90 2.18 -3.79 17.09
C PRO A 90 1.46 -5.00 16.48
N ASP A 91 0.54 -4.77 15.53
CA ASP A 91 -0.21 -5.83 14.85
C ASP A 91 0.58 -6.42 13.68
N ALA A 92 1.61 -5.71 13.20
CA ALA A 92 2.53 -6.15 12.15
C ALA A 92 4.01 -5.90 12.55
N PRO A 93 4.51 -6.57 13.61
CA PRO A 93 5.82 -6.26 14.20
C PRO A 93 7.01 -6.56 13.29
N ASP A 94 6.84 -7.42 12.28
CA ASP A 94 7.88 -7.78 11.30
C ASP A 94 7.88 -6.85 10.07
N TRP A 95 6.95 -5.90 10.00
CA TRP A 95 6.80 -4.99 8.87
C TRP A 95 7.15 -3.56 9.29
N PRO A 96 8.34 -3.06 8.91
CA PRO A 96 8.71 -1.68 9.18
C PRO A 96 7.77 -0.73 8.45
N VAL A 97 7.36 0.32 9.15
CA VAL A 97 6.45 1.35 8.64
C VAL A 97 7.26 2.60 8.32
N VAL A 98 7.13 3.10 7.09
CA VAL A 98 7.61 4.42 6.71
C VAL A 98 6.50 5.42 6.98
N ILE A 99 6.77 6.42 7.81
CA ILE A 99 5.90 7.55 8.08
C ILE A 99 6.45 8.78 7.35
N VAL A 100 5.58 9.44 6.58
CA VAL A 100 5.88 10.65 5.80
C VAL A 100 5.02 11.79 6.32
N GLU A 101 5.66 12.87 6.77
CA GLU A 101 5.00 14.06 7.27
C GLU A 101 4.85 15.10 6.16
N THR A 102 3.61 15.36 5.72
CA THR A 102 3.32 16.29 4.62
C THR A 102 2.41 17.44 5.07
N PRO A 103 2.32 18.54 4.30
CA PRO A 103 1.35 19.60 4.58
C PRO A 103 -0.11 19.13 4.57
N ALA A 104 -0.42 18.02 3.90
CA ALA A 104 -1.75 17.41 3.90
C ALA A 104 -2.00 16.48 5.11
N GLY A 105 -1.00 16.32 5.98
CA GLY A 105 -1.02 15.39 7.11
C GLY A 105 -0.04 14.22 6.93
N GLN A 106 -0.03 13.35 7.94
CA GLN A 106 0.82 12.16 7.96
C GLN A 106 0.31 11.11 6.97
N MET A 107 1.20 10.35 6.34
CA MET A 107 0.86 9.16 5.56
C MET A 107 1.85 8.05 5.88
N SER A 108 1.39 6.80 5.87
CA SER A 108 2.22 5.66 6.23
C SER A 108 2.05 4.45 5.31
N TRP A 109 3.12 3.67 5.18
CA TRP A 109 3.14 2.41 4.42
C TRP A 109 4.06 1.39 5.08
N HIS A 110 3.62 0.14 5.16
CA HIS A 110 4.50 -0.98 5.47
C HIS A 110 5.42 -1.29 4.30
N ILE A 111 6.69 -1.55 4.60
CA ILE A 111 7.74 -1.86 3.65
C ILE A 111 8.24 -3.27 3.91
N ALA A 112 8.37 -4.08 2.86
CA ALA A 112 8.95 -5.40 2.99
C ALA A 112 10.44 -5.30 3.33
N GLU A 113 10.96 -6.21 4.16
CA GLU A 113 12.37 -6.19 4.59
C GLU A 113 13.36 -6.17 3.41
N ARG A 114 13.02 -6.89 2.34
CA ARG A 114 13.79 -6.97 1.08
C ARG A 114 13.92 -5.67 0.28
N ASP A 115 13.10 -4.65 0.61
CA ASP A 115 13.04 -3.36 -0.08
C ASP A 115 13.57 -2.21 0.81
N LEU A 116 14.05 -2.53 2.02
CA LEU A 116 14.58 -1.55 2.98
C LEU A 116 15.80 -0.80 2.46
N GLU A 117 16.55 -1.37 1.52
CA GLU A 117 17.70 -0.72 0.88
C GLU A 117 17.30 0.56 0.13
N LEU A 118 16.03 0.66 -0.30
CA LEU A 118 15.50 1.87 -0.95
C LEU A 118 15.36 3.05 0.02
N PHE A 119 15.37 2.80 1.33
CA PHE A 119 15.09 3.78 2.38
C PHE A 119 16.34 4.17 3.18
N GLY A 120 17.55 3.90 2.67
CA GLY A 120 18.80 4.23 3.36
C GLY A 120 18.98 5.72 3.69
N HIS A 121 18.24 6.63 3.04
CA HIS A 121 18.21 8.06 3.34
C HIS A 121 17.21 8.45 4.43
N VAL A 122 16.29 7.54 4.80
CA VAL A 122 15.24 7.79 5.78
C VAL A 122 15.74 7.51 7.18
N ARG A 123 15.42 8.40 8.13
CA ARG A 123 15.90 8.29 9.51
C ARG A 123 15.15 7.16 10.23
N PRO A 124 15.81 6.35 11.06
CA PRO A 124 15.11 5.44 11.96
C PRO A 124 14.19 6.21 12.92
N THR A 125 13.06 5.61 13.27
CA THR A 125 12.20 6.11 14.35
C THR A 125 13.01 6.18 15.64
N SER A 126 12.94 7.32 16.33
CA SER A 126 13.66 7.61 17.58
C SER A 126 12.82 8.49 18.49
N GLU A 127 13.22 8.60 19.77
CA GLU A 127 12.54 9.44 20.73
C GLU A 127 12.48 10.91 20.25
N GLY A 128 11.27 11.44 20.10
CA GLY A 128 11.00 12.81 19.64
C GLY A 128 10.36 12.91 18.25
N LEU A 129 10.25 11.81 17.49
CA LEU A 129 9.43 11.76 16.29
C LEU A 129 7.97 11.45 16.64
N THR A 130 7.04 12.13 15.97
CA THR A 130 5.61 11.86 16.08
C THR A 130 5.33 10.46 15.56
N GLY A 131 4.78 9.60 16.43
CA GLY A 131 4.30 8.29 16.02
C GLY A 131 3.11 8.38 15.06
N TRP A 132 2.52 7.23 14.74
CA TRP A 132 1.35 7.16 13.88
C TRP A 132 0.20 8.02 14.42
N ASP A 133 -0.40 8.84 13.56
CA ASP A 133 -1.47 9.79 13.93
C ASP A 133 -2.88 9.16 13.94
N GLY A 134 -2.98 7.85 13.70
CA GLY A 134 -4.25 7.10 13.72
C GLY A 134 -5.03 7.11 12.40
N HIS A 135 -4.44 7.56 11.29
CA HIS A 135 -5.14 7.65 10.01
C HIS A 135 -5.52 6.30 9.40
N THR A 136 -6.69 6.22 8.76
CA THR A 136 -7.05 5.07 7.93
C THR A 136 -6.35 5.08 6.56
N THR A 137 -6.47 3.97 5.83
CA THR A 137 -6.01 3.86 4.43
C THR A 137 -6.68 4.89 3.52
N GLU A 138 -7.98 5.12 3.71
CA GLU A 138 -8.79 6.09 2.96
C GLU A 138 -8.28 7.50 3.23
N GLU A 139 -8.01 7.80 4.50
CA GLU A 139 -7.53 9.11 4.91
C GLU A 139 -6.16 9.39 4.32
N LYS A 140 -5.18 8.47 4.40
CA LYS A 140 -3.87 8.71 3.76
C LYS A 140 -3.97 8.90 2.26
N TYR A 141 -4.83 8.15 1.56
CA TYR A 141 -4.99 8.32 0.12
C TYR A 141 -5.76 9.60 -0.24
N ALA A 142 -6.71 10.05 0.57
CA ALA A 142 -7.31 11.37 0.43
C ALA A 142 -6.24 12.48 0.57
N ARG A 143 -5.39 12.39 1.60
CA ARG A 143 -4.26 13.31 1.81
C ARG A 143 -3.27 13.30 0.65
N LEU A 144 -2.96 12.14 0.09
CA LEU A 144 -2.07 12.02 -1.08
C LEU A 144 -2.67 12.70 -2.31
N ILE A 145 -3.98 12.58 -2.52
CA ILE A 145 -4.67 13.25 -3.63
C ILE A 145 -4.66 14.76 -3.44
N ASP A 146 -4.95 15.25 -2.23
CA ASP A 146 -4.91 16.67 -1.92
C ASP A 146 -3.49 17.24 -2.11
N LEU A 147 -2.48 16.51 -1.65
CA LEU A 147 -1.07 16.86 -1.87
C LEU A 147 -0.73 16.91 -3.36
N THR A 148 -1.21 15.96 -4.15
CA THR A 148 -0.97 15.90 -5.59
C THR A 148 -1.64 17.07 -6.32
N ALA A 149 -2.88 17.39 -5.96
CA ALA A 149 -3.61 18.53 -6.52
C ALA A 149 -2.91 19.86 -6.21
N ALA A 150 -2.44 20.04 -4.96
CA ALA A 150 -1.68 21.22 -4.56
C ALA A 150 -0.39 21.37 -5.38
N ARG A 151 0.36 20.27 -5.58
CA ARG A 151 1.60 20.29 -6.37
C ARG A 151 1.37 20.55 -7.86
N ALA A 152 0.29 20.01 -8.42
CA ALA A 152 -0.09 20.29 -9.81
C ALA A 152 -0.44 21.76 -10.02
N ALA A 153 -1.13 22.38 -9.05
CA ALA A 153 -1.45 23.80 -9.09
C ALA A 153 -0.19 24.69 -8.98
N GLU A 154 0.76 24.34 -8.11
CA GLU A 154 2.06 25.04 -7.99
C GLU A 154 2.93 24.92 -9.26
N GLY A 155 2.83 23.80 -9.98
CA GLY A 155 3.63 23.52 -11.18
C GLY A 155 3.04 24.05 -12.49
N GLY A 156 1.76 24.40 -12.52
CA GLY A 156 1.07 24.93 -13.70
C GLY A 156 1.30 26.42 -13.98
N ASP A 157 2.06 27.10 -13.13
CA ASP A 157 2.42 28.53 -13.23
C ASP A 157 3.90 28.73 -13.68
N ARG A 158 4.51 27.70 -14.30
CA ARG A 158 5.88 27.73 -14.83
C ARG A 158 5.93 27.51 -16.33
#